data_AF-A0A6A6UTP5-F1
#
_entry.id   AF-A0A6A6UTP5-F1
#
_cell.length_a   1.000
_cell.length_b   1.000
_cell.length_c   1.000
_cell.angle_alpha   90.00
_cell.angle_beta   90.00
_cell.angle_gamma   90.00
#
_symmetry.space_group_name_H-M   'P 1'
#
loop_
_entity.id
_entity.type
_entity.pdbx_description
1 polymer ?
#
loop_
_entity_poly.entity_id
_entity_poly.type
_entity_poly.pdbx_seq_one_letter_code
_entity_poly.pdbx_strand_id
1 'polypeptide(L)'
;MSSSTHPDFKHVKAPHKVELNQPSVFLAGSIEMGKAILWQDSMSEQLQDLPVTVLNPRREDWNSEWKQTEDFGPFKQQVDWEMDYLNDCDVIALYFQVGTMSPISLLELGLHAASGKVVVCCPTGFWRKGNVDIVCSRYGLNKPFETIEELIAETRSRLAKACEAKETAKLA
;
A
#
# COMPACT_ATOMS: atom_id res chain seq x y z
N MET A 1 -12.72 19.71 -9.17
CA MET A 1 -11.67 20.55 -9.78
C MET A 1 -10.56 19.59 -10.18
N SER A 2 -10.18 19.55 -11.45
CA SER A 2 -9.08 18.68 -11.89
C SER A 2 -7.79 19.26 -11.30
N SER A 3 -7.26 18.67 -10.23
CA SER A 3 -5.91 19.02 -9.78
C SER A 3 -4.93 18.46 -10.79
N SER A 4 -4.08 19.33 -11.33
CA SER A 4 -2.99 18.91 -12.21
C SER A 4 -2.07 17.93 -11.47
N THR A 5 -1.65 16.86 -12.14
CA THR A 5 -0.62 15.94 -11.63
C THR A 5 0.66 16.71 -11.32
N HIS A 6 1.23 16.47 -10.14
CA HIS A 6 2.49 17.07 -9.73
C HIS A 6 3.64 16.53 -10.60
N PRO A 7 4.60 17.35 -11.05
CA PRO A 7 5.68 16.90 -11.94
C PRO A 7 6.55 15.77 -11.34
N ASP A 8 6.71 15.76 -10.02
CA ASP A 8 7.45 14.71 -9.31
C ASP A 8 6.61 13.49 -8.91
N PHE A 9 5.30 13.48 -9.20
CA PHE A 9 4.48 12.31 -8.92
C PHE A 9 4.93 11.11 -9.74
N LYS A 10 5.04 9.94 -9.10
CA LYS A 10 5.37 8.68 -9.76
C LYS A 10 4.38 7.60 -9.37
N HIS A 11 3.76 6.96 -10.35
CA HIS A 11 2.98 5.73 -10.14
C HIS A 11 3.76 4.55 -10.72
N VAL A 12 4.29 3.70 -9.85
CA VAL A 12 5.17 2.59 -10.22
C VAL A 12 4.48 1.28 -9.94
N LYS A 13 4.20 0.52 -11.01
CA LYS A 13 3.59 -0.82 -10.92
C LYS A 13 4.67 -1.90 -10.91
N ALA A 14 4.47 -2.94 -10.12
CA ALA A 14 5.31 -4.13 -10.15
C ALA A 14 5.40 -4.71 -11.58
N PRO A 15 6.57 -5.25 -12.00
CA PRO A 15 7.80 -5.42 -11.23
C PRO A 15 8.82 -4.27 -11.45
N HIS A 16 8.40 -3.11 -11.97
CA HIS A 16 9.32 -2.02 -12.30
C HIS A 16 9.94 -1.44 -11.04
N LYS A 17 11.28 -1.32 -11.02
CA LYS A 17 12.00 -0.72 -9.90
C LYS A 17 12.13 0.78 -10.06
N VAL A 18 12.15 1.47 -8.93
CA VAL A 18 12.35 2.90 -8.77
C VAL A 18 13.18 3.18 -7.51
N GLU A 19 13.97 4.24 -7.54
CA GLU A 19 14.64 4.79 -6.35
C GLU A 19 13.68 5.72 -5.58
N LEU A 20 13.60 5.55 -4.26
CA LEU A 20 12.69 6.29 -3.39
C LEU A 20 13.30 7.61 -2.90
N ASN A 21 13.49 8.55 -3.82
CA ASN A 21 14.07 9.88 -3.54
C ASN A 21 13.08 10.89 -2.95
N GLN A 22 11.80 10.53 -2.90
CA GLN A 22 10.68 11.33 -2.40
C GLN A 22 9.83 10.48 -1.47
N PRO A 23 8.91 11.06 -0.68
CA PRO A 23 8.01 10.27 0.14
C PRO A 23 7.21 9.27 -0.69
N SER A 24 6.95 8.12 -0.11
CA SER A 24 6.44 6.97 -0.85
C SER A 24 5.36 6.23 -0.06
N VAL A 25 4.41 5.66 -0.80
CA VAL A 25 3.38 4.79 -0.25
C VAL A 25 3.34 3.46 -0.98
N PHE A 26 3.27 2.37 -0.24
CA PHE A 26 2.98 1.04 -0.76
C PHE A 26 1.49 0.71 -0.62
N LEU A 27 0.86 0.23 -1.70
CA LEU A 27 -0.56 -0.09 -1.77
C LEU A 27 -0.81 -1.58 -1.50
N ALA A 28 -0.68 -1.99 -0.24
CA ALA A 28 -0.89 -3.35 0.21
C ALA A 28 -2.38 -3.68 0.38
N GLY A 29 -2.74 -4.95 0.27
CA GLY A 29 -4.10 -5.40 0.53
C GLY A 29 -4.74 -6.17 -0.62
N SER A 30 -6.07 -6.15 -0.64
CA SER A 30 -6.88 -6.97 -1.54
C SER A 30 -6.54 -6.74 -3.02
N ILE A 31 -5.96 -7.78 -3.63
CA ILE A 31 -5.80 -7.98 -5.07
C ILE A 31 -6.35 -9.38 -5.36
N GLU A 32 -7.61 -9.46 -5.76
CA GLU A 32 -8.27 -10.71 -6.10
C GLU A 32 -9.00 -10.52 -7.44
N MET A 33 -8.49 -11.15 -8.48
CA MET A 33 -9.03 -10.98 -9.84
C MET A 33 -10.51 -11.34 -9.89
N GLY A 34 -11.33 -10.43 -10.42
CA GLY A 34 -12.78 -10.59 -10.50
C GLY A 34 -13.56 -10.33 -9.20
N LYS A 35 -12.90 -10.02 -8.08
CA LYS A 35 -13.59 -9.67 -6.81
C LYS A 35 -13.16 -8.33 -6.23
N ALA A 36 -11.86 -8.05 -6.21
CA ALA A 36 -11.35 -6.80 -5.67
C ALA A 36 -11.51 -5.66 -6.67
N ILE A 37 -12.06 -4.52 -6.22
CA ILE A 37 -12.10 -3.29 -7.02
C ILE A 37 -10.67 -2.81 -7.36
N LEU A 38 -10.52 -1.98 -8.39
CA LEU A 38 -9.25 -1.34 -8.76
C LEU A 38 -8.94 -0.15 -7.83
N TRP A 39 -8.94 -0.40 -6.52
CA TRP A 39 -8.76 0.65 -5.52
C TRP A 39 -7.37 1.28 -5.57
N GLN A 40 -6.36 0.55 -6.06
CA GLN A 40 -5.02 1.07 -6.23
C GLN A 40 -4.97 2.23 -7.24
N ASP A 41 -5.75 2.14 -8.31
CA ASP A 41 -5.81 3.18 -9.33
C ASP A 41 -6.51 4.42 -8.74
N SER A 42 -7.63 4.23 -8.05
CA SER A 42 -8.33 5.32 -7.37
C SER A 42 -7.47 6.02 -6.31
N MET A 43 -6.72 5.27 -5.49
CA MET A 43 -5.76 5.84 -4.54
C MET A 43 -4.67 6.65 -5.26
N SER A 44 -4.14 6.13 -6.37
CA SER A 44 -3.08 6.79 -7.13
C SER A 44 -3.56 8.11 -7.74
N GLU A 45 -4.79 8.14 -8.29
CA GLU A 45 -5.43 9.36 -8.79
C GLU A 45 -5.61 10.42 -7.70
N GLN A 46 -5.99 10.03 -6.49
CA GLN A 46 -6.20 10.94 -5.35
C GLN A 46 -4.91 11.45 -4.70
N LEU A 47 -3.77 10.89 -5.07
CA LEU A 47 -2.44 11.29 -4.60
C LEU A 47 -1.61 11.99 -5.67
N GLN A 48 -2.11 12.08 -6.90
CA GLN A 48 -1.34 12.54 -8.07
C GLN A 48 -0.88 14.00 -7.99
N ASP A 49 -1.53 14.81 -7.17
CA ASP A 49 -1.19 16.22 -6.94
C ASP A 49 -0.07 16.41 -5.89
N LEU A 50 0.45 15.31 -5.31
CA LEU A 50 1.57 15.35 -4.38
C LEU A 50 2.90 14.91 -5.04
N PRO A 51 4.05 15.43 -4.59
CA PRO A 51 5.39 15.00 -5.04
C PRO A 51 5.80 13.65 -4.42
N VAL A 52 5.06 12.59 -4.71
CA VAL A 52 5.22 11.28 -4.04
C VAL A 52 5.40 10.13 -5.03
N THR A 53 5.91 9.01 -4.52
CA THR A 53 5.96 7.74 -5.26
C THR A 53 4.88 6.79 -4.73
N VAL A 54 3.95 6.38 -5.59
CA VAL A 54 2.97 5.34 -5.31
C VAL A 54 3.47 4.02 -5.87
N LEU A 55 3.66 3.03 -4.98
CA LEU A 55 4.12 1.68 -5.27
C LEU A 55 2.90 0.75 -5.33
N ASN A 56 2.54 0.32 -6.53
CA ASN A 56 1.36 -0.48 -6.80
C ASN A 56 1.74 -1.94 -7.13
N PRO A 57 1.48 -2.91 -6.23
CA PRO A 57 1.82 -4.30 -6.47
C PRO A 57 0.94 -4.98 -7.53
N ARG A 58 -0.19 -4.37 -7.91
CA ARG A 58 -1.13 -4.96 -8.88
C ARG A 58 -0.53 -4.98 -10.29
N ARG A 59 -0.12 -6.15 -10.74
CA ARG A 59 0.34 -6.41 -12.11
C ARG A 59 -0.82 -6.52 -13.10
N GLU A 60 -0.62 -5.96 -14.29
CA GLU A 60 -1.52 -6.16 -15.44
C GLU A 60 -1.27 -7.48 -16.16
N ASP A 61 -0.02 -7.96 -16.14
CA ASP A 61 0.44 -9.19 -16.78
C ASP A 61 0.36 -10.43 -15.87
N TRP A 62 -0.34 -10.33 -14.73
CA TRP A 62 -0.49 -11.46 -13.82
C TRP A 62 -1.22 -12.63 -14.51
N ASN A 63 -0.66 -13.83 -14.35
CA ASN A 63 -1.23 -15.05 -14.89
C ASN A 63 -1.48 -16.06 -13.76
N SER A 64 -2.72 -16.54 -13.63
CA SER A 64 -3.14 -17.50 -12.59
C SER A 64 -2.41 -18.83 -12.66
N GLU A 65 -1.83 -19.18 -13.81
CA GLU A 65 -1.04 -20.39 -14.02
C GLU A 65 0.40 -20.27 -13.49
N TRP A 66 0.82 -19.09 -13.01
CA TRP A 66 2.13 -18.93 -12.41
C TRP A 66 2.28 -19.80 -11.17
N LYS A 67 3.35 -20.60 -11.17
CA LYS A 67 3.69 -21.43 -10.01
C LYS A 67 4.12 -20.52 -8.86
N GLN A 68 3.49 -20.68 -7.71
CA GLN A 68 3.85 -19.96 -6.49
C GLN A 68 4.99 -20.67 -5.76
N THR A 69 6.14 -20.76 -6.42
CA THR A 69 7.35 -21.42 -5.90
C THR A 69 8.55 -20.49 -6.06
N GLU A 70 9.49 -20.54 -5.13
CA GLU A 70 10.66 -19.65 -5.10
C GLU A 70 11.54 -19.77 -6.36
N ASP A 71 11.59 -20.96 -6.96
CA ASP A 71 12.35 -21.24 -8.19
C ASP A 71 11.66 -20.71 -9.46
N PHE A 72 10.40 -20.26 -9.38
CA PHE A 72 9.71 -19.67 -10.52
C PHE A 72 9.96 -18.17 -10.62
N GLY A 73 10.86 -17.79 -11.53
CA GLY A 73 11.36 -16.42 -11.69
C GLY A 73 10.31 -15.30 -11.64
N PRO A 74 9.21 -15.35 -12.42
CA PRO A 74 8.19 -14.29 -12.39
C PRO A 74 7.49 -14.13 -11.04
N PHE A 75 7.21 -15.24 -10.35
CA PHE A 75 6.62 -15.19 -9.01
C PHE A 75 7.63 -14.66 -7.99
N LYS A 76 8.87 -15.16 -8.01
CA LYS A 76 9.94 -14.67 -7.14
C LYS A 76 10.16 -13.16 -7.33
N GLN A 77 10.21 -12.68 -8.57
CA GLN A 77 10.37 -11.26 -8.88
C GLN A 77 9.25 -10.41 -8.28
N GLN A 78 8.00 -10.88 -8.32
CA GLN A 78 6.88 -10.18 -7.70
C GLN A 78 7.05 -10.11 -6.18
N VAL A 79 7.28 -11.26 -5.53
CA VAL A 79 7.37 -11.33 -4.08
C VAL A 79 8.57 -10.54 -3.56
N ASP A 80 9.73 -10.62 -4.22
CA ASP A 80 10.91 -9.82 -3.87
C ASP A 80 10.61 -8.32 -4.01
N TRP A 81 9.92 -7.91 -5.09
CA TRP A 81 9.53 -6.51 -5.30
C TRP A 81 8.61 -6.01 -4.19
N GLU A 82 7.61 -6.81 -3.80
CA GLU A 82 6.69 -6.46 -2.71
C GLU A 82 7.44 -6.33 -1.38
N MET A 83 8.30 -7.30 -1.07
CA MET A 83 9.08 -7.31 0.17
C MET A 83 10.07 -6.14 0.27
N ASP A 84 10.81 -5.85 -0.81
CA ASP A 84 11.75 -4.73 -0.87
C ASP A 84 11.01 -3.40 -0.61
N TYR A 85 9.92 -3.17 -1.34
CA TYR A 85 9.22 -1.88 -1.27
C TYR A 85 8.33 -1.71 -0.04
N LEU A 86 7.79 -2.78 0.54
CA LEU A 86 7.16 -2.72 1.86
C LEU A 86 8.17 -2.35 2.96
N ASN A 87 9.42 -2.82 2.85
CA ASN A 87 10.49 -2.46 3.78
C ASN A 87 10.92 -1.00 3.64
N ASP A 88 11.04 -0.50 2.41
CA ASP A 88 11.68 0.79 2.15
C ASP A 88 10.70 1.98 2.09
N CYS A 89 9.40 1.76 1.88
CA CYS A 89 8.44 2.85 1.76
C CYS A 89 8.20 3.62 3.08
N ASP A 90 7.81 4.89 2.95
CA ASP A 90 7.52 5.76 4.11
C ASP A 90 6.13 5.44 4.74
N VAL A 91 5.14 5.04 3.92
CA VAL A 91 3.76 4.71 4.35
C VAL A 91 3.31 3.40 3.71
N ILE A 92 2.63 2.54 4.47
CA ILE A 92 1.94 1.36 3.94
C ILE A 92 0.43 1.59 4.08
N ALA A 93 -0.26 1.76 2.97
CA ALA A 93 -1.72 1.81 2.94
C ALA A 93 -2.25 0.39 2.72
N LEU A 94 -2.89 -0.18 3.74
CA LEU A 94 -3.34 -1.57 3.77
C LEU A 94 -4.87 -1.66 3.75
N TYR A 95 -5.44 -2.15 2.65
CA TYR A 95 -6.88 -2.29 2.48
C TYR A 95 -7.36 -3.74 2.43
N PHE A 96 -8.28 -4.10 3.33
CA PHE A 96 -8.94 -5.41 3.36
C PHE A 96 -10.38 -5.30 2.86
N GLN A 97 -10.62 -5.54 1.56
CA GLN A 97 -11.96 -5.49 0.99
C GLN A 97 -12.86 -6.61 1.52
N VAL A 98 -14.12 -6.27 1.84
CA VAL A 98 -15.17 -7.26 2.14
C VAL A 98 -15.33 -8.23 0.97
N GLY A 99 -15.47 -9.52 1.27
CA GLY A 99 -15.61 -10.58 0.27
C GLY A 99 -14.30 -11.10 -0.33
N THR A 100 -13.14 -10.57 0.09
CA THR A 100 -11.81 -11.08 -0.27
C THR A 100 -11.15 -11.81 0.89
N MET A 101 -10.12 -12.63 0.60
CA MET A 101 -9.41 -13.39 1.64
C MET A 101 -8.11 -12.71 2.12
N SER A 102 -7.38 -12.09 1.21
CA SER A 102 -6.12 -11.34 1.44
C SER A 102 -5.11 -12.01 2.38
N PRO A 103 -4.75 -13.31 2.19
CA PRO A 103 -3.88 -14.03 3.12
C PRO A 103 -2.45 -13.44 3.16
N ILE A 104 -1.90 -13.02 2.02
CA ILE A 104 -0.57 -12.40 1.97
C ILE A 104 -0.58 -11.05 2.68
N SER A 105 -1.64 -10.25 2.51
CA SER A 105 -1.75 -8.96 3.21
C SER A 105 -1.93 -9.08 4.73
N LEU A 106 -2.47 -10.21 5.22
CA LEU A 106 -2.43 -10.52 6.65
C LEU A 106 -0.99 -10.80 7.13
N LEU A 107 -0.16 -11.45 6.31
CA LEU A 107 1.27 -11.63 6.61
C LEU A 107 2.02 -10.29 6.58
N GLU A 108 1.77 -9.45 5.58
CA GLU A 108 2.35 -8.10 5.46
C GLU A 108 2.01 -7.24 6.69
N LEU A 109 0.74 -7.27 7.16
CA LEU A 109 0.36 -6.62 8.41
C LEU A 109 1.19 -7.13 9.59
N GLY A 110 1.35 -8.45 9.71
CA GLY A 110 2.14 -9.06 10.78
C GLY A 110 3.61 -8.63 10.75
N LEU A 111 4.22 -8.55 9.57
CA LEU A 111 5.62 -8.15 9.38
C LEU A 111 5.84 -6.66 9.70
N HIS A 112 4.87 -5.79 9.38
CA HIS A 112 5.04 -4.34 9.47
C HIS A 112 4.26 -3.67 10.60
N ALA A 113 3.48 -4.37 11.42
CA ALA A 113 2.67 -3.75 12.47
C ALA A 113 3.49 -2.85 13.42
N ALA A 114 4.71 -3.26 13.80
CA ALA A 114 5.57 -2.50 14.71
C ALA A 114 6.32 -1.32 14.06
N SER A 115 6.22 -1.15 12.74
CA SER A 115 7.06 -0.21 11.99
C SER A 115 6.61 1.26 12.06
N GLY A 116 5.39 1.53 12.53
CA GLY A 116 4.81 2.88 12.57
C GLY A 116 4.31 3.42 11.21
N LYS A 117 4.65 2.78 10.09
CA LYS A 117 4.28 3.22 8.73
C LYS A 117 2.91 2.71 8.24
N VAL A 118 2.30 1.75 8.92
CA VAL A 118 1.06 1.11 8.45
C VAL A 118 -0.19 1.94 8.79
N VAL A 119 -1.06 2.11 7.78
CA VAL A 119 -2.42 2.62 7.88
C VAL A 119 -3.37 1.53 7.40
N VAL A 120 -4.37 1.16 8.21
CA VAL A 120 -5.25 0.01 7.92
C VAL A 120 -6.68 0.46 7.69
N CYS A 121 -7.29 -0.01 6.60
CA CYS A 121 -8.73 -0.03 6.42
C CYS A 121 -9.21 -1.48 6.35
N CYS A 122 -10.13 -1.82 7.25
CA CYS A 122 -10.68 -3.17 7.38
C CYS A 122 -12.17 -3.05 7.71
N PRO A 123 -13.02 -2.84 6.69
CA PRO A 123 -14.44 -2.65 6.88
C PRO A 123 -15.10 -3.85 7.55
N THR A 124 -16.17 -3.57 8.29
CA THR A 124 -17.06 -4.57 8.86
C THR A 124 -17.52 -5.56 7.77
N GLY A 125 -17.33 -6.85 8.04
CA GLY A 125 -17.62 -7.93 7.10
C GLY A 125 -16.37 -8.61 6.52
N PHE A 126 -15.16 -8.05 6.67
CA PHE A 126 -13.95 -8.79 6.37
C PHE A 126 -13.79 -9.99 7.32
N TRP A 127 -13.60 -11.20 6.76
CA TRP A 127 -13.69 -12.48 7.47
C TRP A 127 -12.68 -12.68 8.61
N ARG A 128 -11.64 -11.85 8.68
CA ARG A 128 -10.63 -11.84 9.74
C ARG A 128 -10.51 -10.50 10.45
N LYS A 129 -11.51 -9.62 10.35
CA LYS A 129 -11.51 -8.28 10.97
C LYS A 129 -11.13 -8.31 12.45
N GLY A 130 -11.70 -9.22 13.25
CA GLY A 130 -11.34 -9.33 14.67
C GLY A 130 -9.85 -9.59 14.94
N ASN A 131 -9.17 -10.34 14.07
CA ASN A 131 -7.72 -10.53 14.20
C ASN A 131 -6.95 -9.25 13.82
N VAL A 132 -7.39 -8.58 12.74
CA VAL A 132 -6.81 -7.30 12.30
C VAL A 132 -6.95 -6.25 13.40
N ASP A 133 -8.13 -6.12 14.01
CA ASP A 133 -8.41 -5.18 15.10
C ASP A 133 -7.49 -5.45 16.31
N ILE A 134 -7.32 -6.72 16.71
CA ILE A 134 -6.44 -7.11 17.83
C ILE A 134 -4.98 -6.78 17.53
N VAL A 135 -4.49 -7.09 16.32
CA VAL A 135 -3.11 -6.76 15.92
C VAL A 135 -2.90 -5.25 15.92
N CYS A 136 -3.81 -4.49 15.33
CA CYS A 136 -3.70 -3.03 15.29
C CYS A 136 -3.66 -2.44 16.71
N SER A 137 -4.57 -2.88 17.58
CA SER A 137 -4.59 -2.47 18.99
C SER A 137 -3.30 -2.84 19.73
N ARG A 138 -2.81 -4.08 19.56
CA ARG A 138 -1.62 -4.58 20.26
C ARG A 138 -0.35 -3.84 19.90
N TYR A 139 -0.21 -3.39 18.66
CA TYR A 139 0.97 -2.68 18.17
C TYR A 139 0.80 -1.15 18.17
N GLY A 140 -0.30 -0.62 18.71
CA GLY A 140 -0.53 0.83 18.81
C GLY A 140 -0.80 1.51 17.47
N LEU A 141 -1.30 0.77 16.47
CA LEU A 141 -1.80 1.36 15.23
C LEU A 141 -3.14 2.06 15.53
N ASN A 142 -3.49 3.03 14.68
CA ASN A 142 -4.84 3.57 14.67
C ASN A 142 -5.85 2.43 14.50
N LYS A 143 -7.04 2.59 15.11
CA LYS A 143 -8.15 1.69 14.86
C LYS A 143 -8.36 1.57 13.34
N PRO A 144 -8.51 0.37 12.78
CA PRO A 144 -8.76 0.21 11.36
C PRO A 144 -9.96 1.05 10.90
N PHE A 145 -9.77 1.76 9.80
CA PHE A 145 -10.83 2.52 9.15
C PHE A 145 -11.89 1.60 8.54
N GLU A 146 -13.09 2.13 8.36
CA GLU A 146 -14.22 1.39 7.81
C GLU A 146 -14.43 1.69 6.32
N THR A 147 -13.89 2.80 5.80
CA THR A 147 -14.01 3.14 4.38
C THR A 147 -12.66 3.44 3.71
N ILE A 148 -12.64 3.34 2.39
CA ILE A 148 -11.44 3.64 1.60
C ILE A 148 -11.15 5.14 1.59
N GLU A 149 -12.17 5.99 1.68
CA GLU A 149 -12.01 7.44 1.75
C GLU A 149 -11.25 7.86 3.01
N GLU A 150 -11.53 7.21 4.14
CA GLU A 150 -10.77 7.40 5.38
C GLU A 150 -9.31 6.95 5.24
N LEU A 151 -9.08 5.81 4.57
CA LEU A 151 -7.72 5.33 4.25
C LEU A 151 -6.96 6.35 3.40
N ILE A 152 -7.58 6.86 2.34
CA ILE A 152 -7.01 7.86 1.43
C ILE A 152 -6.65 9.12 2.22
N ALA A 153 -7.57 9.62 3.05
CA ALA A 153 -7.36 10.84 3.82
C ALA A 153 -6.17 10.72 4.80
N GLU A 154 -6.10 9.64 5.57
CA GLU A 154 -4.98 9.42 6.50
C GLU A 154 -3.66 9.19 5.76
N THR A 155 -3.68 8.41 4.67
CA THR A 155 -2.49 8.17 3.83
C THR A 155 -1.94 9.49 3.27
N ARG A 156 -2.83 10.32 2.72
CA ARG A 156 -2.49 11.66 2.21
C ARG A 156 -1.91 12.55 3.31
N SER A 157 -2.49 12.53 4.51
CA SER A 157 -1.99 13.31 5.66
C SER A 157 -0.57 12.90 6.04
N ARG A 158 -0.28 11.59 6.10
CA ARG A 158 1.06 11.08 6.42
C ARG A 158 2.08 11.43 5.34
N LEU A 159 1.70 11.30 4.07
CA LEU A 159 2.56 11.68 2.95
C LEU A 159 2.89 13.17 2.96
N ALA A 160 1.91 14.05 3.20
CA ALA A 160 2.15 15.49 3.30
C ALA A 160 3.18 15.83 4.39
N LYS A 161 3.05 15.23 5.58
CA LYS A 161 4.03 15.38 6.67
C LYS A 161 5.42 14.86 6.27
N ALA A 162 5.49 13.74 5.56
CA ALA A 162 6.75 13.20 5.07
C ALA A 162 7.40 14.11 4.01
N CYS A 163 6.61 14.78 3.16
CA CYS A 163 7.10 15.79 2.23
C CYS A 163 7.76 16.96 2.97
N GLU A 164 7.04 17.54 3.94
CA GLU A 164 7.54 18.65 4.78
C GLU A 164 8.84 18.28 5.52
N ALA A 165 8.90 17.06 6.07
CA ALA A 165 10.09 16.57 6.77
C ALA A 165 11.29 16.41 5.82
N LYS A 166 11.11 15.85 4.63
CA LYS A 166 12.20 15.70 3.63
C LYS A 166 12.65 17.04 3.06
N GLU A 167 11.75 18.01 2.90
CA GLU A 167 12.11 19.36 2.47
C GLU A 167 12.93 20.08 3.54
N THR A 168 12.51 19.99 4.81
CA THR A 168 13.25 20.56 5.94
C THR A 168 14.66 19.95 6.05
N ALA A 169 14.79 18.64 5.88
CA ALA A 169 16.09 17.96 5.93
C ALA A 169 17.03 18.31 4.78
N LYS A 170 16.52 18.76 3.62
CA LYS A 170 17.35 19.24 2.49
C LYS A 170 17.92 20.64 2.71
N LEU A 171 17.28 21.44 3.58
CA LEU A 171 17.65 22.83 3.87
C LEU A 171 18.58 22.96 5.09
N ALA A 172 18.75 21.89 5.87
CA ALA A 172 19.64 21.80 7.02
C ALA A 172 21.03 21.31 6.61
#